data_AF-A0A316BBL4-F1
#
_entry.id   AF-A0A316BBL4-F1
#
_cell.length_a   1.000
_cell.length_b   1.000
_cell.length_c   1.000
_cell.angle_alpha   90.00
_cell.angle_beta   90.00
_cell.angle_gamma   90.00
#
_symmetry.space_group_name_H-M   'P 1'
#
loop_
_entity.id
_entity.type
_entity.pdbx_description
1 polymer ?
#
loop_
_entity_poly.entity_id
_entity_poly.type
_entity_poly.pdbx_seq_one_letter_code
_entity_poly.pdbx_strand_id
1 'polypeptide(L)'
;MYSIVETGGFQYKVELGKTYKVPTIDAAVGSEVELKSVLLFAGKEVQIGTPVLNDASVKVEVLAHDKYDTIIVFKKKRRTRYERRNGHRQGYTEVLVTELRSGAESAVVDSQVITRNRARVAALAKQKAQNKPLTRKEKIAQGLPKPAKVKKNSLRKAKEA
;
A
#
# COMPACT_ATOMS: atom_id res chain seq x y z
N MET A 1 1.67 -20.78 11.20
CA MET A 1 2.25 -19.90 12.24
C MET A 1 1.93 -18.45 11.92
N TYR A 2 1.53 -17.66 12.91
CA TYR A 2 1.25 -16.23 12.74
C TYR A 2 1.65 -15.45 13.99
N SER A 3 1.78 -14.13 13.84
CA SER A 3 2.02 -13.21 14.95
C SER A 3 1.07 -12.02 14.88
N ILE A 4 0.82 -11.38 16.01
CA ILE A 4 0.13 -10.09 16.05
C ILE A 4 1.19 -9.04 16.36
N VAL A 5 1.42 -8.14 15.40
CA VAL A 5 2.41 -7.07 15.51
C VAL A 5 1.74 -5.72 15.55
N GLU A 6 2.31 -4.81 16.34
CA GLU A 6 1.90 -3.42 16.36
C GLU A 6 2.87 -2.57 15.52
N THR A 7 2.33 -1.80 14.58
CA THR A 7 3.11 -0.84 13.80
C THR A 7 2.27 0.37 13.43
N GLY A 8 2.84 1.57 13.61
CA GLY A 8 2.17 2.84 13.35
C GLY A 8 0.86 3.03 14.13
N GLY A 9 0.73 2.42 15.31
CA GLY A 9 -0.45 2.48 16.18
C GLY A 9 -1.60 1.52 15.77
N PHE A 10 -1.37 0.62 14.81
CA PHE A 10 -2.34 -0.40 14.41
C PHE A 10 -1.77 -1.81 14.64
N GLN A 11 -2.66 -2.77 14.90
CA GLN A 11 -2.30 -4.17 15.08
C GLN A 11 -2.61 -4.98 13.81
N TYR A 12 -1.68 -5.83 13.42
CA TYR A 12 -1.78 -6.67 12.23
C TYR A 12 -1.54 -8.13 12.57
N LYS A 13 -2.45 -9.01 12.12
CA LYS A 13 -2.21 -10.45 12.08
C LYS A 13 -1.33 -10.78 10.88
N VAL A 14 -0.06 -11.06 11.14
CA VAL A 14 0.95 -11.32 10.13
C VAL A 14 1.28 -12.79 10.05
N GLU A 15 1.42 -13.29 8.83
CA GLU A 15 1.81 -14.66 8.52
C GLU A 15 3.06 -14.65 7.65
N LEU A 16 3.83 -15.72 7.78
CA LEU A 16 5.06 -15.92 7.04
C LEU A 16 4.81 -15.93 5.51
N GLY A 17 5.58 -15.14 4.75
CA GLY A 17 5.52 -15.13 3.28
C GLY A 17 4.36 -14.32 2.68
N LYS A 18 3.52 -13.71 3.50
CA LYS A 18 2.43 -12.84 3.05
C LYS A 18 2.85 -11.37 3.03
N THR A 19 2.24 -10.62 2.13
CA THR A 19 2.43 -9.17 2.00
C THR A 19 1.33 -8.40 2.70
N TYR A 20 1.69 -7.34 3.41
CA TYR A 20 0.77 -6.49 4.14
C TYR A 20 1.03 -5.03 3.81
N LYS A 21 -0.03 -4.21 3.88
CA LYS A 21 0.07 -2.76 3.75
C LYS A 21 0.00 -2.13 5.13
N VAL A 22 1.12 -1.58 5.56
CA VAL A 22 1.28 -0.94 6.87
C VAL A 22 1.42 0.57 6.69
N PRO A 23 1.28 1.38 7.75
CA PRO A 23 1.58 2.81 7.68
C PRO A 23 2.99 3.06 7.13
N THR A 24 3.25 4.28 6.64
CA THR A 24 4.55 4.62 6.07
C THR A 24 5.67 4.37 7.08
N ILE A 25 6.72 3.67 6.66
CA ILE A 25 7.93 3.39 7.42
C ILE A 25 9.07 4.10 6.71
N ASP A 26 9.91 4.82 7.45
CA ASP A 26 11.07 5.52 6.92
C ASP A 26 12.23 4.54 6.69
N ALA A 27 12.10 3.71 5.65
CA ALA A 27 13.09 2.73 5.23
C ALA A 27 13.14 2.68 3.70
N ALA A 28 14.24 2.20 3.13
CA ALA A 28 14.39 2.13 1.67
C ALA A 28 13.65 0.91 1.09
N VAL A 29 13.25 0.99 -0.18
CA VAL A 29 12.71 -0.19 -0.88
C VAL A 29 13.79 -1.27 -0.99
N GLY A 30 13.47 -2.48 -0.57
CA GLY A 30 14.37 -3.64 -0.50
C GLY A 30 15.13 -3.77 0.82
N SER A 31 15.00 -2.83 1.76
CA SER A 31 15.59 -2.97 3.09
C SER A 31 14.76 -3.90 3.97
N GLU A 32 15.45 -4.67 4.81
CA GLU A 32 14.83 -5.41 5.90
C GLU A 32 14.61 -4.51 7.12
N VAL A 33 13.44 -4.62 7.73
CA VAL A 33 13.02 -3.90 8.92
C VAL A 33 12.57 -4.92 9.96
N GLU A 34 13.08 -4.80 11.18
CA GLU A 34 12.68 -5.64 12.30
C GLU A 34 11.58 -4.94 13.13
N LEU A 35 10.43 -5.59 13.26
CA LEU A 35 9.33 -5.17 14.11
C LEU A 35 9.46 -5.86 15.47
N LYS A 36 9.79 -5.07 16.50
CA LYS A 36 9.99 -5.53 17.88
C LYS A 36 8.71 -5.58 18.71
N SER A 37 7.70 -4.79 18.36
CA SER A 37 6.42 -4.76 19.08
C SER A 37 5.53 -5.92 18.66
N VAL A 38 5.83 -7.11 19.18
CA VAL A 38 5.04 -8.33 18.98
C VAL A 38 4.17 -8.58 20.21
N LEU A 39 2.86 -8.66 20.02
CA LEU A 39 1.88 -8.85 21.09
C LEU A 39 1.55 -10.33 21.32
N LEU A 40 1.57 -11.11 20.24
CA LEU A 40 1.22 -12.53 20.26
C LEU A 40 2.04 -13.28 19.22
N PHE A 41 2.45 -14.49 19.56
CA PHE A 41 3.08 -15.44 18.64
C PHE A 41 2.34 -16.79 18.73
N ALA A 42 1.84 -17.28 17.60
CA ALA A 42 1.13 -18.56 17.48
C ALA A 42 1.93 -19.51 16.59
N GLY A 43 2.85 -20.25 17.23
CA GLY A 43 3.68 -21.32 16.65
C GLY A 43 3.13 -22.68 16.99
N LYS A 44 3.96 -23.55 17.59
CA LYS A 44 3.49 -24.82 18.21
C LYS A 44 2.59 -24.57 19.42
N GLU A 45 2.94 -23.58 20.22
CA GLU A 45 2.15 -23.07 21.35
C GLU A 45 1.81 -21.60 21.10
N VAL A 46 0.75 -21.13 21.76
CA VAL A 46 0.33 -19.73 21.68
C VAL A 46 0.95 -18.97 22.84
N GLN A 47 1.88 -18.07 22.53
CA GLN A 47 2.50 -17.16 23.48
C GLN A 47 1.81 -15.81 23.40
N ILE A 48 1.33 -15.30 24.54
CA ILE A 48 0.62 -14.03 24.65
C ILE A 48 1.46 -13.10 25.52
N GLY A 49 1.75 -11.90 25.02
CA GLY A 49 2.54 -10.91 25.73
C GLY A 49 1.73 -10.14 26.78
N THR A 50 2.43 -9.61 27.78
CA THR A 50 1.88 -8.71 28.79
C THR A 50 2.81 -7.51 29.00
N PRO A 51 2.74 -6.43 28.20
CA PRO A 51 1.90 -6.20 27.01
C PRO A 51 2.54 -6.65 25.68
N VAL A 52 3.86 -6.82 25.63
CA VAL A 52 4.63 -7.30 24.46
C VAL A 52 5.45 -8.53 24.85
N LEU A 53 5.80 -9.35 23.86
CA LEU A 53 6.72 -10.47 23.99
C LEU A 53 8.15 -9.98 23.73
N ASN A 54 8.98 -9.92 24.78
CA ASN A 54 10.35 -9.38 24.69
C ASN A 54 11.28 -10.22 23.79
N ASP A 55 11.05 -11.52 23.74
CA ASP A 55 11.90 -12.46 22.99
C ASP A 55 11.36 -12.74 21.57
N ALA A 56 10.37 -11.98 21.11
CA ALA A 56 9.77 -12.13 19.79
C ALA A 56 10.14 -10.97 18.86
N SER A 57 10.47 -11.30 17.62
CA SER A 57 10.66 -10.30 16.57
C SER A 57 10.14 -10.80 15.23
N VAL A 58 9.65 -9.86 14.43
CA VAL A 58 9.16 -10.13 13.07
C VAL A 58 9.99 -9.33 12.09
N LYS A 59 10.73 -10.01 11.22
CA LYS A 59 11.44 -9.33 10.14
C LYS A 59 10.55 -9.23 8.92
N VAL A 60 10.56 -8.05 8.33
CA VAL A 60 9.84 -7.75 7.11
C VAL A 60 10.75 -7.09 6.11
N GLU A 61 10.54 -7.37 4.83
CA GLU A 61 11.20 -6.66 3.74
C GLU A 61 10.25 -5.61 3.15
N VAL A 62 10.74 -4.40 2.95
CA VAL A 62 9.99 -3.33 2.30
C VAL A 62 9.96 -3.57 0.79
N LEU A 63 8.78 -3.85 0.23
CA LEU A 63 8.63 -4.08 -1.21
C LEU A 63 8.37 -2.79 -2.00
N ALA A 64 7.58 -1.87 -1.45
CA ALA A 64 7.24 -0.61 -2.11
C ALA A 64 6.65 0.41 -1.12
N HIS A 65 6.77 1.68 -1.48
CA HIS A 65 5.95 2.75 -0.91
C HIS A 65 4.97 3.24 -1.98
N ASP A 66 3.70 3.34 -1.60
CA ASP A 66 2.67 3.88 -2.48
C ASP A 66 1.60 4.59 -1.65
N LYS A 67 0.58 5.10 -2.32
CA LYS A 67 -0.56 5.77 -1.72
C LYS A 67 -1.83 4.99 -2.02
N TYR A 68 -2.73 4.94 -1.06
CA TYR A 68 -4.06 4.33 -1.25
C TYR A 68 -4.87 5.08 -2.31
N ASP A 69 -6.03 4.52 -2.62
CA ASP A 69 -7.00 5.17 -3.48
C ASP A 69 -7.46 6.50 -2.89
N THR A 70 -7.93 7.39 -3.78
CA THR A 70 -8.34 8.73 -3.36
C THR A 70 -9.65 8.67 -2.61
N ILE A 71 -9.60 9.05 -1.33
CA ILE A 71 -10.79 9.29 -0.52
C ILE A 71 -11.26 10.71 -0.80
N ILE A 72 -12.50 10.87 -1.26
CA ILE A 72 -13.07 12.17 -1.58
C ILE A 72 -13.80 12.72 -0.35
N VAL A 73 -13.22 13.72 0.29
CA VAL A 73 -13.85 14.46 1.38
C VAL A 73 -14.74 15.54 0.78
N PHE A 74 -16.04 15.28 0.78
CA PHE A 74 -17.05 16.23 0.31
C PHE A 74 -17.83 16.84 1.48
N LYS A 75 -17.83 18.17 1.57
CA LYS A 75 -18.58 18.93 2.58
C LYS A 75 -19.55 19.85 1.86
N LYS A 76 -20.84 19.79 2.21
CA LYS A 76 -21.89 20.63 1.60
C LYS A 76 -22.86 21.14 2.66
N LYS A 77 -23.26 22.40 2.56
CA LYS A 77 -24.36 22.99 3.35
C LYS A 77 -25.46 23.42 2.37
N ARG A 78 -26.69 23.02 2.65
CA ARG A 78 -27.85 23.29 1.80
C ARG A 78 -28.16 24.80 1.79
N ARG A 79 -28.55 25.34 0.63
CA ARG A 79 -28.98 26.75 0.43
C ARG A 79 -27.95 27.86 0.74
N THR A 80 -26.75 27.52 1.20
CA THR A 80 -25.68 28.52 1.48
C THR A 80 -24.63 28.62 0.39
N ARG A 81 -24.79 27.91 -0.74
CA ARG A 81 -23.78 27.75 -1.82
C ARG A 81 -22.41 27.24 -1.33
N TYR A 82 -22.33 26.71 -0.12
CA TYR A 82 -21.11 26.10 0.40
C TYR A 82 -21.03 24.64 -0.03
N GLU A 83 -20.05 24.35 -0.90
CA GLU A 83 -19.59 23.01 -1.21
C GLU A 83 -18.06 22.99 -1.33
N ARG A 84 -17.43 21.97 -0.76
CA ARG A 84 -15.98 21.73 -0.81
C ARG A 84 -15.74 20.27 -1.15
N ARG A 85 -14.84 20.02 -2.09
CA ARG A 85 -14.44 18.67 -2.52
C ARG A 85 -12.93 18.58 -2.52
N ASN A 86 -12.37 17.88 -1.55
CA ASN A 86 -10.93 17.66 -1.43
C ASN A 86 -10.63 16.17 -1.55
N GLY A 87 -9.53 15.81 -2.21
CA GLY A 87 -9.02 14.44 -2.22
C GLY A 87 -8.01 14.24 -1.10
N HIS A 88 -8.09 13.11 -0.39
CA HIS A 88 -7.05 12.62 0.50
C HIS A 88 -6.50 11.30 -0.04
N ARG A 89 -5.17 11.14 0.02
CA ARG A 89 -4.51 9.89 -0.32
C ARG A 89 -3.52 9.56 0.78
N GLN A 90 -3.81 8.51 1.53
CA GLN A 90 -2.95 8.06 2.61
C GLN A 90 -1.76 7.27 2.06
N GLY A 91 -0.55 7.58 2.51
CA GLY A 91 0.65 6.79 2.20
C GLY A 91 0.67 5.46 2.96
N TYR A 92 1.24 4.44 2.35
CA TYR A 92 1.49 3.15 2.97
C TYR A 92 2.79 2.52 2.46
N THR A 93 3.29 1.59 3.24
CA THR A 93 4.40 0.71 2.86
C THR A 93 3.87 -0.69 2.67
N GLU A 94 4.14 -1.29 1.52
CA GLU A 94 3.88 -2.71 1.29
C GLU A 94 5.10 -3.49 1.78
N VAL A 95 4.88 -4.36 2.76
CA VAL A 95 5.93 -5.15 3.41
C VAL A 95 5.66 -6.64 3.22
N LEU A 96 6.71 -7.42 3.02
CA LEU A 96 6.68 -8.89 3.00
C LEU A 96 7.23 -9.41 4.32
N VAL A 97 6.50 -10.30 4.99
CA VAL A 97 7.02 -10.95 6.20
C VAL A 97 8.03 -12.02 5.80
N THR A 98 9.30 -11.83 6.15
CA THR A 98 10.40 -12.74 5.80
C THR A 98 10.71 -13.75 6.90
N GLU A 99 10.60 -13.33 8.15
CA GLU A 99 10.90 -14.17 9.31
C GLU A 99 9.94 -13.86 10.47
N LEU A 100 9.49 -14.93 11.13
CA LEU A 100 8.78 -14.86 12.40
C LEU A 100 9.64 -15.57 13.44
N ARG A 101 10.02 -14.88 14.52
CA ARG A 101 10.87 -15.40 15.58
C ARG A 101 10.23 -15.20 16.95
N SER A 102 10.29 -16.22 17.80
CA SER A 102 10.04 -16.13 19.24
C SER A 102 10.97 -17.07 20.00
N GLY A 103 11.94 -16.51 20.73
CA GLY A 103 12.94 -17.27 21.49
C GLY A 103 13.70 -18.28 20.62
N ALA A 104 13.47 -19.57 20.88
CA ALA A 104 14.08 -20.69 20.15
C ALA A 104 13.32 -21.08 18.87
N GLU A 105 12.08 -20.63 18.68
CA GLU A 105 11.28 -20.93 17.49
C GLU A 105 11.50 -19.83 16.44
N SER A 106 11.99 -20.22 15.27
CA SER A 106 12.14 -19.33 14.11
C SER A 106 11.64 -20.02 12.86
N ALA A 107 10.94 -19.26 12.01
CA ALA A 107 10.54 -19.72 10.69
C ALA A 107 10.88 -18.64 9.67
N VAL A 108 11.51 -19.06 8.57
CA VAL A 108 11.99 -18.21 7.49
C VAL A 108 11.26 -18.58 6.21
N VAL A 109 10.94 -17.58 5.39
CA VAL A 109 10.33 -17.76 4.07
C VAL A 109 11.34 -18.30 3.05
N ASP A 110 10.87 -19.16 2.14
CA ASP A 110 11.66 -19.59 0.98
C ASP A 110 12.06 -18.42 0.06
N SER A 111 13.30 -18.42 -0.39
CA SER A 111 13.86 -17.37 -1.27
C SER A 111 13.08 -17.16 -2.58
N GLN A 112 12.43 -18.21 -3.08
CA GLN A 112 11.58 -18.15 -4.27
C GLN A 112 10.35 -17.27 -4.07
N VAL A 113 9.74 -17.30 -2.88
CA VAL A 113 8.57 -16.48 -2.55
C VAL A 113 8.95 -15.00 -2.49
N ILE A 114 10.11 -14.69 -1.92
CA ILE A 114 10.66 -13.33 -1.89
C ILE A 114 10.85 -12.82 -3.33
N THR A 115 11.52 -13.61 -4.17
CA THR A 115 11.78 -13.27 -5.57
C THR A 115 10.49 -13.03 -6.35
N ARG A 116 9.48 -13.90 -6.17
CA ARG A 116 8.18 -13.77 -6.81
C ARG A 116 7.47 -12.48 -6.39
N ASN A 117 7.51 -12.12 -5.12
CA ASN A 117 6.87 -10.91 -4.61
C ASN A 117 7.57 -9.63 -5.12
N ARG A 118 8.91 -9.61 -5.15
CA ARG A 118 9.67 -8.52 -5.78
C ARG A 118 9.32 -8.37 -7.27
N ALA A 119 9.27 -9.48 -8.01
CA ALA A 119 8.90 -9.48 -9.42
C ALA A 119 7.47 -8.96 -9.65
N ARG A 120 6.50 -9.36 -8.81
CA ARG A 120 5.13 -8.86 -8.84
C ARG A 120 5.09 -7.34 -8.66
N VAL A 121 5.77 -6.81 -7.65
CA VAL A 121 5.78 -5.38 -7.35
C VAL A 121 6.47 -4.58 -8.47
N ALA A 122 7.58 -5.09 -9.01
CA ALA A 122 8.24 -4.49 -10.17
C ALA A 122 7.35 -4.47 -11.42
N ALA A 123 6.59 -5.55 -11.69
CA ALA A 123 5.65 -5.61 -12.79
C ALA A 123 4.49 -4.61 -12.62
N LEU A 124 3.93 -4.50 -11.41
CA LEU A 124 2.89 -3.52 -11.08
C LEU A 124 3.39 -2.08 -11.26
N ALA A 125 4.64 -1.79 -10.86
CA ALA A 125 5.26 -0.48 -11.06
C ALA A 125 5.41 -0.13 -12.56
N LYS A 126 5.84 -1.10 -13.39
CA LYS A 126 5.93 -0.93 -14.85
C LYS A 126 4.57 -0.65 -15.49
N GLN A 127 3.54 -1.41 -15.11
CA GLN A 127 2.17 -1.19 -15.62
C GLN A 127 1.63 0.19 -15.24
N LYS A 128 1.85 0.64 -13.99
CA LYS A 128 1.46 2.00 -13.56
C LYS A 128 2.18 3.09 -14.36
N ALA A 129 3.46 2.90 -14.68
CA ALA A 129 4.21 3.84 -15.50
C ALA A 129 3.67 3.90 -16.94
N GLN A 130 3.32 2.74 -17.53
CA GLN A 130 2.74 2.66 -18.89
C GLN A 130 1.33 3.27 -18.97
N ASN A 131 0.49 3.02 -17.96
CA ASN A 131 -0.89 3.51 -17.90
C ASN A 131 -0.99 4.98 -17.46
N LYS A 132 0.14 5.64 -17.15
CA LYS A 132 0.15 7.05 -16.79
C LYS A 132 -0.29 7.90 -17.99
N PRO A 133 -1.33 8.75 -17.86
CA PRO A 133 -1.77 9.57 -18.97
C PRO A 133 -0.67 10.53 -19.39
N LEU A 134 -0.36 10.53 -20.69
CA LEU A 134 0.61 11.44 -21.30
C LEU A 134 0.23 12.89 -21.00
N THR A 135 1.23 13.66 -20.58
CA THR A 135 1.09 15.11 -20.40
C THR A 135 0.88 15.79 -21.74
N ARG A 136 0.36 17.02 -21.72
CA ARG A 136 0.15 17.79 -22.95
C ARG A 136 1.45 18.03 -23.72
N LYS A 137 2.58 18.23 -23.03
CA LYS A 137 3.89 18.40 -23.66
C LYS A 137 4.32 17.14 -24.40
N GLU A 138 4.19 15.97 -23.76
CA GLU A 138 4.52 14.67 -24.36
C GLU A 138 3.61 14.35 -25.57
N LYS A 139 2.30 14.68 -25.49
CA LYS A 139 1.37 14.50 -26.61
C LYS A 139 1.75 15.34 -27.84
N ILE A 140 2.20 16.58 -27.62
CA ILE A 140 2.66 17.46 -28.71
C ILE A 140 3.95 16.92 -29.33
N ALA A 141 4.89 16.43 -28.52
CA ALA A 141 6.14 15.83 -28.99
C ALA A 141 5.90 14.55 -29.83
N GLN A 142 4.84 13.78 -29.52
CA GLN A 142 4.43 12.60 -30.28
C GLN A 142 3.55 12.92 -31.51
N GLY A 143 3.31 14.20 -31.81
CA GLY A 143 2.51 14.61 -32.97
C GLY A 143 1.00 14.35 -32.83
N LEU A 144 0.49 14.04 -31.62
CA LEU A 144 -0.93 13.81 -31.43
C LEU A 144 -1.71 15.13 -31.55
N PRO A 145 -2.79 15.17 -32.34
CA PRO A 145 -3.59 16.37 -32.50
C PRO A 145 -4.28 16.74 -31.18
N LYS A 146 -4.41 18.06 -30.95
CA LYS A 146 -5.13 18.57 -29.79
C LYS A 146 -6.60 18.11 -29.88
N PRO A 147 -7.17 17.49 -28.83
CA PRO A 147 -8.57 17.10 -28.86
C PRO A 147 -9.44 18.34 -29.09
N ALA A 148 -10.40 18.24 -30.00
CA ALA A 148 -11.31 19.32 -30.32
C ALA A 148 -12.04 19.79 -29.05
N LYS A 149 -12.14 21.12 -28.86
CA LYS A 149 -12.91 21.69 -27.75
C LYS A 149 -14.40 21.45 -28.00
N VAL A 150 -14.95 20.35 -27.48
CA VAL A 150 -16.40 20.15 -27.49
C VAL A 150 -17.04 21.03 -26.42
N LYS A 151 -17.97 21.91 -26.82
CA LYS A 151 -18.73 22.72 -25.85
C LYS A 151 -19.64 21.78 -25.05
N LYS A 152 -19.64 21.89 -23.73
CA LYS A 152 -20.41 21.01 -22.82
C LYS A 152 -21.90 20.88 -23.20
N ASN A 153 -22.48 21.92 -23.79
CA ASN A 153 -23.87 21.95 -24.25
C ASN A 153 -24.14 21.06 -25.49
N SER A 154 -23.15 20.83 -26.37
CA SER A 154 -23.36 19.99 -27.56
C SER A 154 -23.39 18.49 -27.22
N LEU A 155 -22.68 18.07 -26.18
CA LEU A 155 -22.72 16.68 -25.68
C LEU A 155 -24.03 16.35 -24.97
N ARG A 156 -24.69 17.35 -24.37
CA ARG A 156 -25.99 17.18 -23.72
C ARG A 156 -27.10 16.95 -24.75
N LYS A 157 -27.12 17.78 -25.81
CA LYS A 157 -28.07 17.63 -26.94
C LYS A 157 -27.94 16.30 -27.68
N ALA A 158 -26.72 15.77 -27.83
CA ALA A 158 -26.49 14.51 -28.54
C ALA A 158 -26.80 13.25 -27.71
N LYS A 159 -27.07 13.39 -26.41
CA LYS A 159 -27.43 12.27 -25.51
C LYS A 159 -28.95 12.19 -25.26
N GLU A 160 -29.68 13.23 -25.65
CA GLU A 160 -31.14 13.35 -25.56
C GLU A 160 -31.84 13.07 -26.91
N ALA A 161 -31.07 12.86 -27.98
CA ALA A 161 -31.51 12.40 -29.30
C ALA A 161 -31.18 10.90 -29.46
#